data_AF-A0A8T5EM75-F1
#
_entry.id   AF-A0A8T5EM75-F1
#
_cell.length_a   1.000
_cell.length_b   1.000
_cell.length_c   1.000
_cell.angle_alpha   90.00
_cell.angle_beta   90.00
_cell.angle_gamma   90.00
#
_symmetry.space_group_name_H-M   'P 1'
#
loop_
_entity.id
_entity.type
_entity.pdbx_description
1 polymer ?
#
loop_
_entity_poly.entity_id
_entity_poly.type
_entity_poly.pdbx_seq_one_letter_code
_entity_poly.pdbx_strand_id
1 'polypeptide(L)'
;MDDSSVNVESRTSSQDKRWTIMAALLGTNTAVMLFQGIEQESNPNFVREVALTIIAATIPFQGIYFLIYTFLMEHDGDLNDEMFDRLKMASALCQVVAYISLSGLIALWYSMSEMVGIAFTLSALIAMALVRISMHQATSTENELTE
;
A
#
# COMPACT_ATOMS: atom_id res chain seq x y z
N MET A 1 -18.39 -34.72 -8.28
CA MET A 1 -17.12 -34.88 -7.54
C MET A 1 -16.05 -34.58 -8.56
N ASP A 2 -15.37 -33.43 -8.56
CA ASP A 2 -14.89 -32.59 -7.47
C ASP A 2 -14.68 -31.16 -8.03
N ASP A 3 -15.57 -30.22 -7.71
CA ASP A 3 -15.48 -28.78 -8.09
C ASP A 3 -15.03 -27.91 -6.90
N SER A 4 -14.49 -28.56 -5.85
CA SER A 4 -14.08 -27.91 -4.60
C SER A 4 -12.57 -27.80 -4.43
N SER A 5 -11.78 -27.81 -5.52
CA SER A 5 -10.40 -27.31 -5.48
C SER A 5 -10.43 -25.78 -5.46
N VAL A 6 -10.96 -25.22 -4.37
CA VAL A 6 -11.26 -23.80 -4.19
C VAL A 6 -9.98 -22.99 -4.02
N ASN A 7 -9.18 -22.84 -5.07
CA ASN A 7 -8.33 -21.67 -5.34
C ASN A 7 -7.55 -21.08 -4.12
N VAL A 8 -7.12 -21.92 -3.17
CA VAL A 8 -6.51 -21.51 -1.90
C VAL A 8 -5.17 -20.80 -2.17
N GLU A 9 -4.42 -21.31 -3.14
CA GLU A 9 -3.12 -20.78 -3.58
C GLU A 9 -3.21 -19.36 -4.17
N SER A 10 -4.30 -19.00 -4.87
CA SER A 10 -4.41 -17.62 -5.38
C SER A 10 -4.87 -16.64 -4.31
N ARG A 11 -5.68 -17.11 -3.34
CA ARG A 11 -6.08 -16.29 -2.19
C ARG A 11 -4.83 -15.94 -1.39
N THR A 12 -4.01 -16.92 -1.00
CA THR A 12 -2.75 -16.72 -0.28
C THR A 12 -1.77 -15.85 -1.09
N SER A 13 -1.54 -16.15 -2.38
CA SER A 13 -0.68 -15.35 -3.29
C SER A 13 -1.10 -13.88 -3.40
N SER A 14 -2.40 -13.60 -3.53
CA SER A 14 -2.91 -12.23 -3.62
C SER A 14 -2.80 -11.48 -2.28
N GLN A 15 -2.93 -12.22 -1.18
CA GLN A 15 -2.79 -11.75 0.18
C GLN A 15 -1.31 -11.38 0.46
N ASP A 16 -0.37 -12.29 0.16
CA ASP A 16 1.07 -12.10 0.36
C ASP A 16 1.61 -10.87 -0.39
N LYS A 17 1.13 -10.65 -1.62
CA LYS A 17 1.49 -9.45 -2.40
C LYS A 17 1.08 -8.16 -1.71
N ARG A 18 -0.12 -8.10 -1.10
CA ARG A 18 -0.60 -6.92 -0.37
C ARG A 18 0.19 -6.70 0.92
N TRP A 19 0.54 -7.78 1.60
CA TRP A 19 1.35 -7.76 2.80
C TRP A 19 2.75 -7.20 2.55
N THR A 20 3.45 -7.70 1.53
CA THR A 20 4.79 -7.22 1.18
C THR A 20 4.80 -5.73 0.84
N ILE A 21 3.79 -5.25 0.12
CA ILE A 21 3.67 -3.83 -0.23
C ILE A 21 3.52 -2.97 1.04
N MET A 22 2.65 -3.39 1.98
CA MET A 22 2.44 -2.64 3.21
C MET A 22 3.65 -2.68 4.15
N ALA A 23 4.36 -3.81 4.22
CA ALA A 23 5.61 -3.91 4.98
C ALA A 23 6.69 -2.97 4.42
N ALA A 24 6.84 -2.91 3.10
CA ALA A 24 7.78 -2.00 2.43
C ALA A 24 7.41 -0.52 2.68
N LEU A 25 6.11 -0.21 2.64
CA LEU A 25 5.59 1.14 2.87
C LEU A 25 5.78 1.59 4.33
N LEU A 26 5.49 0.71 5.30
CA LEU A 26 5.75 0.96 6.73
C LEU A 26 7.25 1.18 7.00
N GLY A 27 8.11 0.35 6.42
CA GLY A 27 9.57 0.47 6.54
C GLY A 27 10.08 1.80 5.97
N THR A 28 9.57 2.19 4.79
CA THR A 28 9.93 3.46 4.14
C THR A 28 9.48 4.66 4.97
N ASN A 29 8.23 4.68 5.42
CA ASN A 29 7.69 5.76 6.26
C ASN A 29 8.47 5.92 7.57
N THR A 30 8.84 4.80 8.19
CA THR A 30 9.64 4.80 9.43
C THR A 30 11.05 5.35 9.19
N ALA A 31 11.72 4.89 8.13
CA ALA A 31 13.06 5.39 7.76
C ALA A 31 13.02 6.89 7.43
N VAL A 32 12.04 7.32 6.65
CA VAL A 32 11.83 8.73 6.29
C VAL A 32 11.60 9.58 7.52
N MET A 33 10.77 9.13 8.46
CA MET A 33 10.54 9.86 9.71
C MET A 33 11.82 10.02 10.52
N LEU A 34 12.66 8.98 10.59
CA LEU A 34 13.92 9.04 11.33
C LEU A 34 14.89 10.06 10.70
N PHE A 35 15.15 9.97 9.40
CA PHE A 35 16.12 10.84 8.75
C PHE A 35 15.62 12.28 8.58
N GLN A 36 14.38 12.45 8.11
CA GLN A 36 13.81 13.77 7.89
C GLN A 36 13.34 14.43 9.18
N GLY A 37 13.10 13.66 10.25
CA GLY A 37 12.89 14.20 11.60
C GLY A 37 14.14 14.88 12.15
N ILE A 38 15.31 14.25 11.98
CA ILE A 38 16.60 14.87 12.34
C ILE A 38 16.85 16.11 11.48
N GLU A 39 16.60 16.03 10.17
CA GLU A 39 16.79 17.17 9.27
C GLU A 39 15.82 18.33 9.58
N GLN A 40 14.59 18.03 10.02
CA GLN A 40 13.61 19.02 10.45
C GLN A 40 14.03 19.73 11.74
N GLU A 41 14.63 19.01 12.70
CA GLU A 41 15.17 19.62 13.91
C GLU A 41 16.31 20.61 13.59
N SER A 42 17.20 20.23 12.68
CA SER A 42 18.35 21.06 12.28
C SER A 42 17.98 22.20 11.33
N ASN A 43 16.99 22.02 10.46
CA ASN A 43 16.54 23.01 9.48
C ASN A 43 15.01 22.95 9.32
N PRO A 44 14.26 23.72 10.13
CA PRO A 44 12.81 23.61 10.19
C PRO A 44 12.17 24.14 8.90
N ASN A 45 11.36 23.30 8.27
CA ASN A 45 10.54 23.67 7.12
C ASN A 45 9.08 23.29 7.38
N PHE A 46 8.16 24.21 7.12
CA PHE A 46 6.73 24.01 7.37
C PHE A 46 6.13 22.89 6.49
N VAL A 47 6.53 22.79 5.22
CA VAL A 47 6.04 21.75 4.30
C VAL A 47 6.50 20.37 4.76
N ARG A 48 7.76 20.28 5.21
CA ARG A 48 8.33 19.06 5.78
C ARG A 48 7.62 18.65 7.07
N GLU A 49 7.29 19.60 7.95
CA GLU A 49 6.55 19.34 9.19
C GLU A 49 5.16 18.74 8.92
N VAL A 50 4.41 19.34 7.99
CA VAL A 50 3.10 18.83 7.59
C VAL A 50 3.21 17.43 6.98
N ALA A 51 4.19 17.22 6.10
CA ALA A 51 4.44 15.92 5.48
C ALA A 51 4.78 14.84 6.52
N LEU A 52 5.68 15.15 7.46
CA LEU A 52 6.05 14.25 8.55
C LEU A 52 4.89 13.96 9.50
N THR A 53 4.06 14.96 9.77
CA THR A 53 2.86 14.79 10.61
C THR A 53 1.85 13.82 9.98
N ILE A 54 1.62 13.95 8.67
CA ILE A 54 0.76 13.02 7.93
C ILE A 54 1.33 11.59 8.00
N ILE A 55 2.63 11.43 7.73
CA ILE A 55 3.30 10.13 7.81
C ILE A 55 3.16 9.57 9.23
N ALA A 56 3.45 10.36 10.26
CA ALA A 56 3.35 9.95 11.67
C ALA A 56 1.95 9.49 12.06
N ALA A 57 0.91 10.21 11.64
CA ALA A 57 -0.47 9.85 11.93
C ALA A 57 -0.89 8.52 11.29
N THR A 58 -0.27 8.14 10.16
CA THR A 58 -0.63 6.93 9.40
C THR A 58 0.13 5.66 9.82
N ILE A 59 1.29 5.78 10.48
CA ILE A 59 2.10 4.63 10.93
C ILE A 59 1.33 3.69 11.87
N PRO A 60 0.59 4.17 12.89
CA PRO A 60 -0.19 3.28 13.76
C PRO A 60 -1.19 2.43 12.99
N PHE A 61 -1.84 2.99 11.96
CA PHE A 61 -2.78 2.25 11.12
C PHE A 61 -2.08 1.19 10.27
N GLN A 62 -0.86 1.46 9.79
CA GLN A 62 -0.04 0.48 9.08
C GLN A 62 0.40 -0.67 10.01
N GLY A 63 0.77 -0.36 11.25
CA GLY A 63 1.11 -1.36 12.27
C GLY A 63 -0.07 -2.26 12.64
N ILE A 64 -1.26 -1.66 12.87
CA ILE A 64 -2.47 -2.44 13.16
C ILE A 64 -2.89 -3.29 11.95
N TYR A 65 -2.81 -2.75 10.73
CA TYR A 65 -3.02 -3.56 9.51
C TYR A 65 -2.11 -4.78 9.50
N PHE A 66 -0.82 -4.60 9.77
CA PHE A 66 0.15 -5.68 9.80
C PHE A 66 -0.19 -6.73 10.88
N LEU A 67 -0.57 -6.30 12.08
CA LEU A 67 -0.95 -7.20 13.17
C LEU A 67 -2.22 -8.01 12.86
N ILE A 68 -3.28 -7.35 12.38
CA ILE A 68 -4.53 -8.02 11.98
C ILE A 68 -4.23 -9.03 10.87
N TYR A 69 -3.43 -8.63 9.90
CA TYR A 69 -3.08 -9.46 8.77
C TYR A 69 -2.29 -10.71 9.19
N THR A 70 -1.24 -10.55 9.99
CA THR A 70 -0.45 -11.68 10.52
C THR A 70 -1.34 -12.62 11.34
N PHE A 71 -2.24 -12.07 12.18
CA PHE A 71 -3.19 -12.88 12.94
C PHE A 71 -4.13 -13.69 12.05
N LEU A 72 -4.68 -13.07 10.99
CA LEU A 72 -5.52 -13.79 10.02
C LEU A 72 -4.76 -14.90 9.30
N MET A 73 -3.47 -14.68 9.02
CA MET A 73 -2.63 -15.66 8.33
C MET A 73 -2.22 -16.81 9.24
N GLU A 74 -1.97 -16.55 10.52
CA GLU A 74 -1.56 -17.55 11.51
C GLU A 74 -2.74 -18.43 11.97
N HIS A 75 -3.97 -17.91 11.90
CA HIS A 75 -5.19 -18.64 12.24
C HIS A 75 -6.08 -18.95 11.03
N ASP A 76 -5.50 -19.01 9.83
CA ASP A 76 -6.24 -19.32 8.60
C ASP A 76 -6.84 -20.74 8.68
N GLY A 77 -8.17 -20.83 8.67
CA GLY A 77 -8.92 -22.09 8.78
C GLY A 77 -9.44 -22.48 10.18
N ASP A 78 -9.03 -21.78 11.25
CA ASP A 78 -9.48 -22.04 12.63
C ASP A 78 -10.40 -20.91 13.17
N LEU A 79 -10.54 -19.82 12.41
CA LEU A 79 -11.38 -18.67 12.75
C LEU A 79 -12.81 -18.85 12.29
N ASN A 80 -13.77 -18.48 13.14
CA ASN A 80 -15.18 -18.33 12.76
C ASN A 80 -15.31 -17.33 11.60
N ASP A 81 -16.07 -17.68 10.56
CA ASP A 81 -16.22 -16.89 9.31
C ASP A 81 -16.65 -15.44 9.61
N GLU A 82 -17.53 -15.23 10.58
CA GLU A 82 -17.97 -13.89 10.97
C GLU A 82 -16.82 -13.05 11.54
N MET A 83 -15.92 -13.65 12.34
CA MET A 83 -14.78 -12.93 12.92
C MET A 83 -13.73 -12.61 11.85
N PHE A 84 -13.52 -13.52 10.91
CA PHE A 84 -12.63 -13.33 9.77
C PHE A 84 -13.09 -12.14 8.90
N ASP A 85 -14.37 -12.05 8.58
CA ASP A 85 -14.92 -10.94 7.78
C ASP A 85 -14.84 -9.59 8.50
N ARG A 86 -15.07 -9.56 9.82
CA ARG A 86 -14.92 -8.34 10.63
C ARG A 86 -13.47 -7.86 10.66
N LEU A 87 -12.51 -8.77 10.83
CA LEU A 87 -11.08 -8.43 10.80
C LEU A 87 -10.64 -7.99 9.40
N LYS A 88 -11.15 -8.61 8.34
CA LYS A 88 -10.91 -8.16 6.95
C LYS A 88 -11.45 -6.77 6.68
N MET A 89 -12.64 -6.44 7.17
CA MET A 89 -13.18 -5.08 7.07
C MET A 89 -12.30 -4.09 7.82
N ALA A 90 -11.89 -4.42 9.05
CA ALA A 90 -11.01 -3.58 9.85
C ALA A 90 -9.66 -3.35 9.16
N SER A 91 -9.04 -4.40 8.61
CA SER A 91 -7.78 -4.28 7.87
C SER A 91 -7.94 -3.46 6.59
N ALA A 92 -9.04 -3.62 5.84
CA ALA A 92 -9.30 -2.81 4.66
C ALA A 92 -9.40 -1.31 4.99
N LEU A 93 -10.06 -0.95 6.11
CA LEU A 93 -10.12 0.44 6.57
C LEU A 93 -8.73 0.98 6.95
N CYS A 94 -7.95 0.21 7.70
CA CYS A 94 -6.57 0.56 8.02
C CYS A 94 -5.73 0.72 6.75
N GLN A 95 -5.95 -0.11 5.73
CA GLN A 95 -5.26 -0.07 4.46
C GLN A 95 -5.51 1.25 3.72
N VAL A 96 -6.76 1.72 3.70
CA VAL A 96 -7.14 3.00 3.07
C VAL A 96 -6.41 4.16 3.76
N VAL A 97 -6.43 4.20 5.10
CA VAL A 97 -5.73 5.24 5.87
C VAL A 97 -4.22 5.15 5.67
N ALA A 98 -3.67 3.94 5.62
CA ALA A 98 -2.24 3.72 5.37
C ALA A 98 -1.79 4.31 4.02
N TYR A 99 -2.61 4.22 2.97
CA TYR A 99 -2.29 4.82 1.67
C TYR A 99 -2.32 6.35 1.65
N ILE A 100 -2.94 7.00 2.64
CA ILE A 100 -2.84 8.46 2.79
C ILE A 100 -1.39 8.87 3.04
N SER A 101 -0.55 7.99 3.62
CA SER A 101 0.87 8.30 3.85
C SER A 101 1.63 8.62 2.56
N LEU A 102 1.18 8.11 1.40
CA LEU A 102 1.80 8.40 0.11
C LEU A 102 1.77 9.90 -0.21
N SER A 103 0.71 10.62 0.17
CA SER A 103 0.63 12.05 -0.07
C SER A 103 1.65 12.83 0.76
N GLY A 104 1.91 12.39 1.99
CA GLY A 104 2.98 12.93 2.82
C GLY A 104 4.35 12.69 2.19
N LEU A 105 4.59 11.51 1.64
CA LEU A 105 5.84 11.17 0.96
C LEU A 105 6.07 12.03 -0.29
N ILE A 106 5.02 12.24 -1.10
CA ILE A 106 5.08 13.12 -2.28
C ILE A 106 5.39 14.54 -1.85
N ALA A 107 4.65 15.10 -0.89
CA ALA A 107 4.88 16.46 -0.39
C ALA A 107 6.31 16.65 0.13
N LEU A 108 6.85 15.63 0.80
CA LEU A 108 8.22 15.64 1.31
C LEU A 108 9.26 15.67 0.20
N TRP A 109 9.08 14.88 -0.87
CA TRP A 109 10.00 14.89 -2.01
C TRP A 109 10.01 16.24 -2.73
N TYR A 110 8.85 16.88 -2.89
CA TYR A 110 8.79 18.25 -3.43
C TYR A 110 9.52 19.25 -2.53
N SER A 111 9.43 19.10 -1.20
CA SER A 111 10.17 19.95 -0.26
C SER A 111 11.68 19.72 -0.30
N MET A 112 12.16 18.51 -0.63
CA MET A 112 13.59 18.19 -0.70
C MET A 112 14.21 18.68 -2.02
N SER A 113 13.57 18.36 -3.14
CA SER A 113 13.99 18.82 -4.47
C SER A 113 12.83 18.77 -5.44
N GLU A 114 12.48 19.93 -6.01
CA GLU A 114 11.39 20.05 -6.96
C GLU A 114 11.59 19.15 -8.19
N MET A 115 12.83 18.98 -8.66
CA MET A 115 13.14 18.05 -9.77
C MET A 115 12.85 16.59 -9.43
N VAL A 116 13.14 16.16 -8.20
CA VAL A 116 12.88 14.78 -7.75
C VAL A 116 11.37 14.54 -7.64
N GLY A 117 10.63 15.51 -7.09
CA GLY A 117 9.16 15.45 -7.00
C GLY A 117 8.49 15.31 -8.37
N ILE A 118 8.92 16.11 -9.34
CA ILE A 118 8.40 16.07 -10.72
C ILE A 118 8.73 14.73 -11.39
N ALA A 119 9.99 14.28 -11.31
CA ALA A 119 10.41 13.03 -11.91
C ALA A 119 9.61 11.83 -11.35
N PHE A 120 9.44 11.76 -10.03
CA PHE A 120 8.64 10.72 -9.38
C PHE A 120 7.18 10.74 -9.85
N THR A 121 6.57 11.92 -9.86
CA THR A 121 5.16 12.08 -10.27
C THR A 121 4.95 11.66 -11.73
N LEU A 122 5.85 12.08 -12.62
CA LEU A 122 5.79 11.72 -14.04
C LEU A 122 5.99 10.22 -14.25
N SER A 123 6.98 9.62 -13.59
CA SER A 123 7.22 8.17 -13.64
C SER A 123 6.02 7.37 -13.13
N ALA A 124 5.37 7.81 -12.05
CA ALA A 124 4.18 7.16 -11.51
C ALA A 124 2.99 7.22 -12.49
N LEU A 125 2.77 8.38 -13.14
CA LEU A 125 1.74 8.53 -14.16
C LEU A 125 1.97 7.62 -15.37
N ILE A 126 3.22 7.56 -15.86
CA ILE A 126 3.58 6.67 -16.98
C ILE A 126 3.37 5.21 -16.59
N ALA A 127 3.80 4.80 -15.39
CA ALA A 127 3.59 3.44 -14.90
C ALA A 127 2.10 3.07 -14.81
N MET A 128 1.26 3.98 -14.27
CA MET A 128 -0.19 3.78 -14.23
C MET A 128 -0.81 3.68 -15.62
N ALA A 129 -0.38 4.53 -16.57
CA ALA A 129 -0.84 4.47 -17.95
C ALA A 129 -0.46 3.14 -18.61
N LEU A 130 0.77 2.66 -18.40
CA LEU A 130 1.22 1.37 -18.92
C LEU A 130 0.39 0.20 -18.38
N VAL A 131 0.09 0.19 -17.06
CA VAL A 131 -0.77 -0.84 -16.46
C VAL A 131 -2.19 -0.79 -17.05
N ARG A 132 -2.75 0.41 -17.23
CA ARG A 132 -4.07 0.57 -17.86
C ARG A 132 -4.08 0.07 -19.30
N ILE A 133 -3.04 0.39 -20.08
CA ILE A 133 -2.90 -0.03 -21.47
C ILE A 133 -2.73 -1.54 -21.56
N SER A 134 -1.89 -2.15 -20.72
CA SER A 134 -1.66 -3.59 -20.75
C SER A 134 -2.90 -4.39 -20.38
N MET A 135 -3.67 -3.92 -19.39
CA MET A 135 -4.96 -4.52 -19.04
C MET A 135 -5.96 -4.39 -20.18
N HIS A 136 -6.04 -3.22 -20.83
CA HIS A 136 -6.95 -3.01 -21.97
C HIS A 136 -6.56 -3.89 -23.17
N GLN A 137 -5.27 -4.03 -23.48
CA GLN A 137 -4.79 -4.90 -24.57
C GLN A 137 -5.10 -6.38 -24.31
N ALA A 138 -4.98 -6.85 -23.06
CA ALA A 138 -5.36 -8.20 -22.70
C ALA A 138 -6.86 -8.45 -22.93
N THR A 139 -7.72 -7.50 -22.53
CA THR A 139 -9.17 -7.59 -22.75
C THR A 139 -9.56 -7.52 -24.23
N SER A 140 -8.86 -6.69 -25.04
CA SER A 140 -9.11 -6.61 -26.49
C SER A 140 -8.73 -7.90 -27.23
N THR A 141 -7.62 -8.53 -26.81
CA THR A 141 -7.13 -9.77 -27.43
C THR A 141 -8.06 -10.96 -27.15
N GLU A 142 -8.66 -11.03 -25.95
CA GLU A 142 -9.63 -12.08 -25.58
C GLU A 142 -10.94 -11.99 -26.40
N ASN A 143 -11.37 -10.77 -26.73
CA ASN A 143 -12.57 -10.53 -27.53
C ASN A 143 -12.38 -10.89 -29.02
N GLU A 144 -11.17 -10.73 -29.59
CA GLU A 144 -10.88 -11.14 -30.97
C GLU A 144 -10.72 -12.66 -31.14
N LEU A 145 -10.47 -13.40 -30.06
CA LEU A 145 -10.34 -14.86 -30.07
C LEU A 145 -11.67 -15.59 -29.86
N THR A 146 -12.75 -14.86 -29.54
CA THR A 146 -14.08 -15.40 -29.26
C THR A 146 -15.13 -15.09 -30.34
N GLU A 147 -14.74 -14.40 -31.43
CA GLU A 147 -15.53 -14.23 -32.67
C GLU A 147 -15.10 -15.18 -33.79
#